data_AF-A0A944D0Y9-F1
#
_entry.id   AF-A0A944D0Y9-F1
#
_cell.length_a   1.000
_cell.length_b   1.000
_cell.length_c   1.000
_cell.angle_alpha   90.00
_cell.angle_beta   90.00
_cell.angle_gamma   90.00
#
_symmetry.space_group_name_H-M   'P 1'
#
loop_
_entity.id
_entity.type
_entity.pdbx_description
1 polymer ?
#
loop_
_entity_poly.entity_id
_entity_poly.type
_entity_poly.pdbx_seq_one_letter_code
_entity_poly.pdbx_strand_id
1 'polypeptide(L)'
;MKDYYNENGLRIVKTARSKKKINKAARKGYYPLIKEVIPSKEIHSKYCVIQHPETNEIKVIGDARRFMGDSGIGLQVCYKTVIGWTSYYPYNFKSPFAAYLIPPDIKVGERVFVEDVIEDYVAARWNQGNTYRLESCEAIWNGEDLEIQYDDIGDRITMIG
;
A
#
# COMPACT_ATOMS: atom_id res chain seq x y z
N MET A 1 5.22 24.06 12.66
CA MET A 1 4.08 23.52 13.44
C MET A 1 3.16 22.57 12.64
N LYS A 2 3.40 22.29 11.35
CA LYS A 2 2.51 21.48 10.49
C LYS A 2 2.72 19.96 10.49
N ASP A 3 3.77 19.42 11.13
CA ASP A 3 4.15 18.00 10.95
C ASP A 3 3.56 17.01 11.98
N TYR A 4 2.71 17.50 12.89
CA TYR A 4 2.16 16.73 14.00
C TYR A 4 0.66 16.43 13.87
N TYR A 5 -0.05 17.16 13.01
CA TYR A 5 -1.50 17.05 12.85
C TYR A 5 -1.86 17.06 11.36
N ASN A 6 -2.87 16.28 10.97
CA ASN A 6 -3.41 16.31 9.61
C ASN A 6 -4.36 17.50 9.41
N GLU A 7 -4.94 17.63 8.22
CA GLU A 7 -5.89 18.70 7.87
C GLU A 7 -7.17 18.70 8.71
N ASN A 8 -7.55 17.54 9.27
CA ASN A 8 -8.70 17.38 10.16
C ASN A 8 -8.35 17.64 11.63
N GLY A 9 -7.12 18.06 11.93
CA GLY A 9 -6.66 18.31 13.30
C GLY A 9 -6.38 17.05 14.10
N LEU A 10 -6.31 15.87 13.47
CA LEU A 10 -5.93 14.63 14.12
C LEU A 10 -4.41 14.51 14.23
N ARG A 11 -3.93 14.06 15.39
CA ARG A 11 -2.52 13.83 15.63
C ARG A 11 -2.01 12.73 14.67
N ILE A 12 -0.86 12.96 14.02
CA ILE A 12 -0.26 12.01 13.09
C ILE A 12 0.60 11.00 13.84
N VAL A 13 0.28 9.72 13.70
CA VAL A 13 1.15 8.60 14.08
C VAL A 13 1.96 8.15 12.87
N LYS A 14 3.28 8.17 13.02
CA LYS A 14 4.23 7.82 11.96
C LYS A 14 4.60 6.36 11.98
N THR A 15 5.04 5.84 10.84
CA THR A 15 5.47 4.43 10.71
C THR A 15 6.96 4.31 10.42
N ALA A 16 7.64 3.46 11.19
CA ALA A 16 9.05 3.15 11.03
C ALA A 16 9.25 1.73 10.49
N ARG A 17 9.63 1.61 9.22
CA ARG A 17 9.87 0.31 8.53
C ARG A 17 11.30 -0.21 8.58
N SER A 18 12.13 0.29 9.49
CA SER A 18 13.50 -0.21 9.67
C SER A 18 13.96 -0.14 11.11
N LYS A 19 14.77 -1.12 11.52
CA LYS A 19 15.41 -1.17 12.84
C LYS A 19 16.06 0.16 13.24
N LYS A 20 16.76 0.82 12.30
CA LYS A 20 17.41 2.11 12.55
C LYS A 20 16.40 3.22 12.88
N LYS A 21 15.30 3.32 12.14
CA LYS A 21 14.25 4.32 12.38
C LYS A 21 13.50 4.05 13.68
N ILE A 22 13.15 2.78 13.94
CA ILE A 22 12.49 2.32 15.17
C ILE A 22 13.32 2.72 16.40
N ASN A 23 14.60 2.31 16.43
CA ASN A 23 15.48 2.63 17.56
C ASN A 23 15.75 4.14 17.71
N LYS A 24 15.77 4.89 16.60
CA LYS A 24 15.91 6.35 16.65
C LYS A 24 14.68 6.99 17.31
N ALA A 25 13.48 6.49 17.04
CA ALA A 25 12.25 6.98 17.66
C ALA A 25 12.17 6.60 19.15
N ALA A 26 12.52 5.36 19.50
CA ALA A 26 12.59 4.91 20.89
C ALA A 26 13.50 5.81 21.75
N ARG A 27 14.70 6.13 21.26
CA ARG A 27 15.63 7.05 21.96
C ARG A 27 15.11 8.49 22.09
N LYS A 28 14.10 8.86 21.31
CA LYS A 28 13.42 10.16 21.40
C LYS A 28 12.21 10.13 22.34
N GLY A 29 11.93 9.00 23.00
CA GLY A 29 10.82 8.84 23.93
C GLY A 29 9.51 8.35 23.31
N TYR A 30 9.49 7.98 22.02
CA TYR A 30 8.33 7.32 21.44
C TYR A 30 8.27 5.87 21.90
N TYR A 31 7.06 5.33 22.06
CA TYR A 31 6.84 3.90 22.22
C TYR A 31 6.66 3.26 20.83
N PRO A 32 7.60 2.42 20.35
CA PRO A 32 7.44 1.75 19.06
C PRO A 32 6.53 0.53 19.22
N LEU A 33 5.30 0.63 18.73
CA LEU A 33 4.35 -0.47 18.67
C LEU A 33 4.68 -1.35 17.45
N ILE A 34 5.38 -2.46 17.70
CA ILE A 34 5.92 -3.33 16.65
C ILE A 34 4.80 -4.22 16.07
N LYS A 35 4.77 -4.30 14.73
CA LYS A 35 3.86 -5.16 13.97
C LYS A 35 4.64 -5.98 12.94
N GLU A 36 4.21 -7.20 12.71
CA GLU A 36 4.66 -8.02 11.58
C GLU A 36 4.10 -7.44 10.28
N VAL A 37 4.88 -7.52 9.21
CA VAL A 37 4.43 -7.16 7.86
C VAL A 37 4.04 -8.46 7.15
N ILE A 38 2.73 -8.71 7.04
CA ILE A 38 2.17 -9.90 6.42
C ILE A 38 1.54 -9.50 5.08
N PRO A 39 2.14 -9.87 3.93
CA PRO A 39 1.54 -9.59 2.62
C PRO A 39 0.18 -10.27 2.45
N SER A 40 -0.84 -9.50 2.09
CA SER A 40 -2.15 -10.07 1.74
C SER A 40 -2.11 -10.69 0.34
N LYS A 41 -2.66 -11.90 0.21
CA LYS A 41 -2.90 -12.54 -1.10
C LYS A 41 -3.94 -11.81 -1.94
N GLU A 42 -4.78 -10.99 -1.32
CA GLU A 42 -5.78 -10.21 -2.03
C GLU A 42 -5.19 -8.98 -2.70
N ILE A 43 -4.06 -8.46 -2.22
CA ILE A 43 -3.38 -7.30 -2.80
C ILE A 43 -2.51 -7.78 -3.95
N HIS A 44 -2.83 -7.33 -5.16
CA HIS A 44 -2.08 -7.70 -6.34
C HIS A 44 -2.23 -6.67 -7.46
N SER A 45 -1.18 -6.55 -8.26
CA SER A 45 -1.17 -5.80 -9.50
C SER A 45 -1.02 -6.78 -10.66
N LYS A 46 -1.88 -6.64 -11.67
CA LYS A 46 -1.80 -7.45 -12.89
C LYS A 46 -0.72 -6.92 -13.83
N TYR A 47 -0.13 -7.82 -14.58
CA TYR A 47 0.81 -7.48 -15.65
C TYR A 47 0.86 -8.56 -16.73
N CYS A 48 1.32 -8.17 -17.90
CA CYS A 48 1.90 -9.08 -18.89
C CYS A 48 3.24 -8.53 -19.39
N VAL A 49 4.08 -9.40 -19.93
CA VAL A 49 5.38 -9.02 -20.50
C VAL A 49 5.41 -9.42 -21.95
N ILE A 50 5.69 -8.43 -22.80
CA ILE A 50 5.80 -8.60 -24.24
C ILE A 50 7.21 -8.20 -24.69
N GLN A 51 7.70 -8.80 -25.76
CA GLN A 51 9.06 -8.60 -26.25
C GLN A 51 9.05 -8.33 -27.76
N HIS A 52 9.82 -7.33 -28.18
CA HIS A 52 10.03 -7.07 -29.60
C HIS A 52 10.92 -8.18 -30.20
N PRO A 53 10.51 -8.83 -31.30
CA PRO A 53 11.24 -9.98 -31.84
C PRO A 53 12.62 -9.62 -32.40
N GLU A 54 12.79 -8.40 -32.92
CA GLU A 54 14.06 -7.97 -33.54
C GLU A 54 15.04 -7.34 -32.54
N THR A 55 14.61 -6.37 -31.73
CA THR A 55 15.48 -5.66 -30.77
C THR A 55 15.65 -6.39 -29.44
N ASN A 56 14.83 -7.41 -29.15
CA ASN A 56 14.73 -8.10 -27.86
C ASN A 56 14.31 -7.21 -26.67
N GLU A 57 13.94 -5.95 -26.90
CA GLU A 57 13.42 -5.06 -25.87
C GLU A 57 12.08 -5.55 -25.33
N ILE A 58 11.86 -5.37 -24.02
CA ILE A 58 10.62 -5.77 -23.35
C ILE A 58 9.73 -4.56 -23.02
N LYS A 59 8.42 -4.81 -22.94
CA LYS A 59 7.44 -3.90 -22.34
C LYS A 59 6.61 -4.65 -21.32
N VAL A 60 6.34 -4.00 -20.19
CA VAL A 60 5.43 -4.49 -19.16
C VAL A 60 4.11 -3.73 -19.29
N ILE A 61 3.01 -4.45 -19.44
CA ILE A 61 1.68 -3.87 -19.62
C ILE A 61 0.83 -4.19 -18.40
N GLY A 62 0.29 -3.17 -17.74
CA GLY A 62 -0.64 -3.31 -16.61
C GLY A 62 -2.10 -2.97 -16.94
N ASP A 63 -2.37 -2.49 -18.15
CA ASP A 63 -3.72 -2.17 -18.65
C ASP A 63 -4.00 -3.00 -19.91
N ALA A 64 -5.00 -3.87 -19.85
CA ALA A 64 -5.32 -4.77 -20.96
C ALA A 64 -5.73 -4.04 -22.24
N ARG A 65 -6.26 -2.81 -22.12
CA ARG A 65 -6.67 -2.00 -23.26
C ARG A 65 -5.47 -1.51 -24.08
N ARG A 66 -4.35 -1.20 -23.42
CA ARG A 66 -3.09 -0.84 -24.09
C ARG A 66 -2.52 -1.99 -24.93
N PHE A 67 -2.87 -3.22 -24.59
CA PHE A 67 -2.45 -4.39 -25.36
C PHE A 67 -3.23 -4.52 -26.69
N MET A 68 -4.51 -4.11 -26.71
CA MET A 68 -5.38 -4.17 -27.88
C MET A 68 -5.27 -2.93 -28.78
N GLY A 69 -4.93 -1.77 -28.22
CA GLY A 69 -4.80 -0.49 -28.93
C GLY A 69 -6.17 0.10 -29.32
N ASP A 70 -6.36 1.41 -29.11
CA ASP A 70 -7.63 2.09 -29.43
C ASP A 70 -7.94 2.14 -30.94
N SER A 71 -6.93 1.90 -31.79
CA SER A 71 -6.98 2.00 -33.26
C SER A 71 -6.92 0.65 -33.98
N GLY A 72 -7.00 -0.48 -33.27
CA GLY A 72 -6.96 -1.83 -33.86
C GLY A 72 -5.58 -2.33 -34.32
N ILE A 73 -4.54 -1.49 -34.25
CA ILE A 73 -3.13 -1.91 -34.36
C ILE A 73 -2.56 -1.95 -32.94
N GLY A 74 -2.89 -3.01 -32.21
CA GLY A 74 -2.39 -3.23 -30.85
C GLY A 74 -0.90 -3.58 -30.85
N LEU A 75 -0.27 -3.50 -29.67
CA LEU A 75 1.11 -3.97 -29.46
C LEU A 75 1.32 -5.44 -29.90
N GLN A 76 0.25 -6.22 -30.02
CA GLN A 76 0.26 -7.59 -30.56
C GLN A 76 0.88 -7.72 -31.96
N VAL A 77 0.83 -6.67 -32.80
CA VAL A 77 1.34 -6.78 -34.17
C VAL A 77 2.88 -6.78 -34.20
N CYS A 78 3.53 -6.07 -33.28
CA CYS A 78 4.99 -5.88 -33.28
C CYS A 78 5.71 -6.61 -32.13
N TYR A 79 4.98 -7.22 -31.20
CA TYR A 79 5.55 -7.84 -30.01
C TYR A 79 5.00 -9.26 -29.80
N LYS A 80 5.87 -10.17 -29.37
CA LYS A 80 5.48 -11.50 -28.89
C LYS A 80 5.19 -11.45 -27.39
N THR A 81 4.20 -12.20 -26.93
CA THR A 81 3.97 -12.38 -25.48
C THR A 81 5.01 -13.35 -24.92
N VAL A 82 5.70 -12.95 -23.85
CA VAL A 82 6.69 -13.79 -23.15
C VAL A 82 6.13 -14.29 -21.82
N ILE A 83 5.41 -13.42 -21.10
CA ILE A 83 4.65 -13.78 -19.90
C ILE A 83 3.22 -13.32 -20.13
N GLY A 84 2.28 -14.26 -20.10
CA GLY A 84 0.84 -13.97 -20.19
C GLY A 84 0.35 -13.14 -19.01
N TRP A 85 -0.93 -12.73 -19.06
CA TRP A 85 -1.54 -12.01 -17.95
C TRP A 85 -1.46 -12.81 -16.66
N THR A 86 -0.81 -12.23 -15.66
CA THR A 86 -0.66 -12.77 -14.31
C THR A 86 -0.61 -11.61 -13.32
N SER A 87 -0.43 -11.88 -12.03
CA SER A 87 -0.37 -10.86 -11.00
C SER A 87 0.76 -11.09 -10.00
N TYR A 88 1.14 -10.02 -9.32
CA TYR A 88 2.17 -10.04 -8.27
C TYR A 88 1.79 -9.09 -7.15
N TYR A 89 2.34 -9.32 -5.95
CA TYR A 89 2.22 -8.39 -4.84
C TYR A 89 3.14 -7.17 -5.10
N PRO A 90 2.60 -5.94 -5.25
CA PRO A 90 3.36 -4.81 -5.78
C PRO A 90 4.18 -4.05 -4.73
N TYR A 91 3.96 -4.32 -3.44
CA TYR A 91 4.66 -3.64 -2.36
C TYR A 91 5.90 -4.43 -1.94
N ASN A 92 7.00 -3.74 -1.69
CA ASN A 92 8.24 -4.36 -1.21
C ASN A 92 8.77 -3.58 -0.01
N PHE A 93 8.66 -4.19 1.18
CA PHE A 93 9.14 -3.59 2.41
C PHE A 93 10.50 -4.18 2.80
N LYS A 94 11.45 -3.30 3.16
CA LYS A 94 12.83 -3.69 3.47
C LYS A 94 12.96 -4.61 4.70
N SER A 95 11.98 -4.58 5.59
CA SER A 95 11.98 -5.35 6.84
C SER A 95 10.67 -6.12 6.92
N PRO A 96 10.67 -7.35 7.47
CA PRO A 96 9.45 -8.12 7.71
C PRO A 96 8.65 -7.62 8.93
N PHE A 97 9.03 -6.47 9.48
CA PHE A 97 8.38 -5.82 10.61
C PHE A 97 8.46 -4.30 10.46
N ALA A 98 7.51 -3.61 11.07
CA ALA A 98 7.48 -2.17 11.18
C ALA A 98 6.97 -1.76 12.57
N ALA A 99 6.97 -0.47 12.86
CA ALA A 99 6.41 0.03 14.11
C ALA A 99 5.60 1.30 13.89
N TYR A 100 4.45 1.38 14.53
CA TYR A 100 3.78 2.66 14.78
C TYR A 100 4.54 3.41 15.88
N LEU A 101 4.83 4.69 15.66
CA LEU A 101 5.57 5.52 16.59
C LEU A 101 4.59 6.25 17.51
N ILE A 102 4.26 5.61 18.63
CA ILE A 102 3.28 6.11 19.59
C ILE A 102 3.92 7.23 20.44
N PRO A 103 3.36 8.46 20.42
CA PRO A 103 3.83 9.55 21.26
C PRO A 103 3.63 9.23 22.76
N PRO A 104 4.57 9.62 23.64
CA PRO A 104 4.48 9.28 25.07
C PRO A 104 3.33 9.96 25.81
N ASP A 105 2.76 11.02 25.25
CA ASP A 105 1.65 11.80 25.82
C ASP A 105 0.28 11.44 25.22
N ILE A 106 0.20 10.39 24.39
CA ILE A 106 -1.06 9.91 23.82
C ILE A 106 -2.01 9.44 24.94
N LYS A 107 -3.31 9.69 24.79
CA LYS A 107 -4.33 9.27 25.76
C LYS A 107 -5.14 8.08 25.24
N VAL A 108 -5.57 7.20 26.13
CA VAL A 108 -6.53 6.14 25.80
C VAL A 108 -7.82 6.80 25.29
N GLY A 109 -8.35 6.28 24.18
CA GLY A 109 -9.49 6.85 23.45
C GLY A 109 -9.12 7.98 22.50
N GLU A 110 -7.84 8.38 22.39
CA GLU A 110 -7.40 9.40 21.44
C GLU A 110 -7.52 8.88 20.01
N ARG A 111 -8.27 9.62 19.19
CA ARG A 111 -8.37 9.41 17.75
C ARG A 111 -7.17 10.06 17.07
N VAL A 112 -6.47 9.27 16.27
CA VAL A 112 -5.25 9.67 15.57
C VAL A 112 -5.35 9.34 14.09
N PHE A 113 -4.47 9.92 13.29
CA PHE A 113 -4.30 9.62 11.88
C PHE A 113 -3.01 8.81 11.69
N VAL A 114 -3.12 7.62 11.11
CA VAL A 114 -1.98 6.76 10.77
C VAL A 114 -1.57 7.06 9.33
N GLU A 115 -0.37 7.62 9.15
CA GLU A 115 0.10 8.07 7.81
C GLU A 115 0.50 6.94 6.87
N ASP A 116 0.89 5.79 7.42
CA ASP A 116 1.35 4.61 6.70
C ASP A 116 0.96 3.37 7.50
N VAL A 117 -0.23 2.83 7.23
CA VAL A 117 -0.75 1.60 7.87
C VAL A 117 0.24 0.46 7.59
N ILE A 118 0.48 -0.43 8.56
CA ILE A 118 1.41 -1.57 8.44
C ILE A 118 0.68 -2.80 7.89
N GLU A 119 -0.55 -3.01 8.33
CA GLU A 119 -1.43 -4.08 7.89
C GLU A 119 -1.81 -3.92 6.40
N ASP A 120 -2.21 -5.02 5.79
CA ASP A 120 -2.47 -5.13 4.35
C ASP A 120 -3.98 -5.16 4.08
N TYR A 121 -4.69 -4.14 4.55
CA TYR A 121 -6.10 -3.95 4.24
C TYR A 121 -6.29 -3.55 2.77
N VAL A 122 -7.37 -4.01 2.15
CA VAL A 122 -7.70 -3.72 0.75
C VAL A 122 -8.49 -2.42 0.66
N ALA A 123 -7.84 -1.31 0.31
CA ALA A 123 -8.52 -0.01 0.18
C ALA A 123 -9.34 0.13 -1.10
N ALA A 124 -8.87 -0.48 -2.19
CA ALA A 124 -9.54 -0.33 -3.47
C ALA A 124 -9.36 -1.54 -4.37
N ARG A 125 -10.37 -1.78 -5.21
CA ARG A 125 -10.34 -2.76 -6.28
C ARG A 125 -10.65 -2.06 -7.60
N TRP A 126 -9.82 -2.28 -8.60
CA TRP A 126 -10.12 -1.92 -9.97
C TRP A 126 -10.83 -3.09 -10.63
N ASN A 127 -11.96 -2.82 -11.29
CA ASN A 127 -12.79 -3.82 -11.98
C ASN A 127 -12.02 -4.70 -12.99
N GLN A 128 -10.85 -4.25 -13.45
CA GLN A 128 -10.00 -5.04 -14.31
C GLN A 128 -8.94 -5.92 -13.58
N GLY A 129 -9.03 -6.08 -12.26
CA GLY A 129 -8.25 -7.06 -11.49
C GLY A 129 -7.05 -6.53 -10.71
N ASN A 130 -6.91 -5.22 -10.49
CA ASN A 130 -5.91 -4.70 -9.52
C ASN A 130 -6.55 -4.47 -8.17
N THR A 131 -5.79 -4.74 -7.11
CA THR A 131 -6.22 -4.52 -5.73
C THR A 131 -5.13 -3.74 -4.99
N TYR A 132 -5.53 -2.68 -4.30
CA TYR A 132 -4.63 -1.69 -3.70
C TYR A 132 -4.73 -1.71 -2.18
N ARG A 133 -3.59 -1.51 -1.54
CA ARG A 133 -3.43 -1.48 -0.09
C ARG A 133 -3.95 -0.17 0.50
N LEU A 134 -4.52 -0.22 1.70
CA LEU A 134 -4.81 0.96 2.51
C LEU A 134 -3.52 1.62 2.96
N GLU A 135 -3.28 2.84 2.48
CA GLU A 135 -2.05 3.58 2.80
C GLU A 135 -2.17 4.28 4.15
N SER A 136 -3.29 4.94 4.42
CA SER A 136 -3.51 5.72 5.63
C SER A 136 -4.95 5.59 6.11
N CYS A 137 -5.18 5.75 7.41
CA CYS A 137 -6.51 5.71 8.00
C CYS A 137 -6.55 6.39 9.37
N GLU A 138 -7.74 6.55 9.92
CA GLU A 138 -7.90 6.88 11.32
C GLU A 138 -7.74 5.65 12.20
N ALA A 139 -7.28 5.85 13.43
CA ALA A 139 -7.19 4.80 14.43
C ALA A 139 -7.52 5.36 15.82
N ILE A 140 -7.94 4.51 16.74
CA ILE A 140 -8.16 4.86 18.15
C ILE A 140 -7.11 4.13 19.00
N TRP A 141 -6.40 4.87 19.85
CA TRP A 141 -5.47 4.25 20.81
C TRP A 141 -6.24 3.68 21.99
N ASN A 142 -6.19 2.36 22.21
CA ASN A 142 -6.90 1.71 23.32
C ASN A 142 -6.05 1.52 24.59
N GLY A 143 -4.79 1.94 24.56
CA GLY A 143 -3.83 1.76 25.66
C GLY A 143 -2.79 0.68 25.41
N GLU A 144 -3.02 -0.21 24.44
CA GLU A 144 -2.13 -1.29 24.07
C GLU A 144 -1.86 -1.31 22.55
N ASP A 145 -2.89 -1.04 21.75
CA ASP A 145 -2.86 -1.10 20.29
C ASP A 145 -3.62 0.06 19.63
N LEU A 146 -3.40 0.22 18.32
CA LEU A 146 -4.17 1.12 17.46
C LEU A 146 -5.33 0.36 16.81
N GLU A 147 -6.54 0.69 17.22
CA GLU A 147 -7.77 0.20 16.62
C GLU A 147 -8.04 0.92 15.30
N ILE A 148 -7.59 0.32 14.21
CA ILE A 148 -7.78 0.84 12.84
C ILE A 148 -9.28 1.00 12.56
N GLN A 149 -9.69 2.22 12.24
CA GLN A 149 -11.06 2.58 11.90
C GLN A 149 -11.25 2.40 10.40
N TYR A 150 -11.29 1.14 9.95
CA TYR A 150 -11.47 0.78 8.56
C TYR A 150 -12.32 -0.48 8.42
N ASP A 151 -13.40 -0.40 7.65
CA ASP A 151 -14.24 -1.54 7.26
C ASP A 151 -14.03 -1.87 5.77
N ASP A 152 -13.46 -3.04 5.46
CA ASP A 152 -13.23 -3.49 4.07
C ASP A 152 -14.53 -3.62 3.24
N ILE A 153 -15.69 -3.75 3.88
CA ILE A 153 -16.97 -3.81 3.16
C ILE A 153 -17.52 -2.40 2.93
N GLY A 154 -17.54 -1.56 3.97
CA GLY A 154 -18.12 -0.22 3.93
C GLY A 154 -17.24 0.84 3.27
N ASP A 155 -15.92 0.77 3.46
CA ASP A 155 -14.99 1.84 3.10
C ASP A 155 -14.19 1.55 1.82
N ARG A 156 -14.25 0.32 1.30
CA ARG A 156 -13.51 -0.06 0.10
C ARG A 156 -14.06 0.61 -1.15
N ILE A 157 -13.17 1.18 -1.95
CA ILE A 157 -13.50 1.83 -3.21
C ILE A 157 -13.49 0.81 -4.36
N THR A 158 -14.57 0.77 -5.14
CA THR A 158 -14.58 0.07 -6.43
C THR A 158 -14.36 1.06 -7.55
N MET A 159 -13.23 0.93 -8.24
CA MET A 159 -12.89 1.76 -9.39
C MET A 159 -13.37 1.08 -10.67
N ILE A 160 -14.05 1.84 -11.51
CA ILE A 160 -14.49 1.43 -12.84
C ILE A 160 -13.74 2.27 -13.84
N GLY A 161 -12.99 1.63 -14.73
CA GLY A 161 -12.17 2.31 -15.72
C GLY A 161 -11.86 1.43 -16.90
#